data_AF-A0A2H3STD4-F1
#
_entry.id   AF-A0A2H3STD4-F1
#
_cell.length_a   1.000
_cell.length_b   1.000
_cell.length_c   1.000
_cell.angle_alpha   90.00
_cell.angle_beta   90.00
_cell.angle_gamma   90.00
#
_symmetry.space_group_name_H-M   'P 1'
#
loop_
_entity.id
_entity.type
_entity.pdbx_description
1 polymer ?
#
loop_
_entity_poly.entity_id
_entity_poly.type
_entity_poly.pdbx_seq_one_letter_code
_entity_poly.pdbx_strand_id
1 'polypeptide(L)'
;MANLDKEQRWKGVITSSASDALAVSYAAKEFRTPSIIALPEHTAKTKIKELTRLGSTVKLHGLSADAAKEESLRLQSLHDLIAIPQPGDEYVIAGHGTIGQEIIQQTIPSQVQAVFCPITCGTLIAGLGIYIKRIAPQIKVIGVQLHDSADISRLIHYKGQSKLEEHLLSRKICPKVARICSDVIDDIVHVTTTEVLIATKNIYEGTRQLLNTEGTLAVAGMKSWITSNGLIDWYPLNFNISDSQHKGWTQIDGSFWINAFIHGSNGHDYYIASHLMSYASDIEGSKPVYRASVLDLTDPTIFHKYDRIAPENTTFWTSDGDFRASFEDYGMETIDKNPLHGLRTYSSVENVEFDFDFYFTSPILLNAALGSYQVGGGLGWEWSVPRGRTEGSFKVNGKKVDIVPEKSFAWYDRQFGSLQDSFDWIMLHFEESEWLDISIMCAWKWEDRVDGPKMFATVRSSLNGRDSVVPINLTASTTNVWISPDTGLEYPQEWTIQWEDMELLVKSPRPDQVIEADEDTGFPSQFSGYVNVLATKAGCVPVRGFGAVDRMKIE
;
A
#
# COMPACT_ATOMS: atom_id res chain seq x y z
N MET A 1 41.30 -4.68 -11.81
CA MET A 1 42.45 -3.77 -12.04
C MET A 1 43.72 -4.18 -11.30
N ALA A 2 43.65 -4.57 -10.01
CA ALA A 2 44.83 -5.04 -9.27
C ALA A 2 45.54 -6.25 -9.92
N ASN A 3 44.79 -7.11 -10.63
CA ASN A 3 45.32 -8.25 -11.37
C ASN A 3 45.88 -7.92 -12.76
N LEU A 4 45.80 -6.66 -13.22
CA LEU A 4 46.47 -6.25 -14.46
C LEU A 4 47.95 -6.05 -14.17
N ASP A 5 48.81 -6.54 -15.06
CA ASP A 5 50.25 -6.26 -14.97
C ASP A 5 50.58 -4.80 -15.31
N LYS A 6 51.85 -4.41 -15.19
CA LYS A 6 52.27 -3.03 -15.46
C LYS A 6 52.05 -2.64 -16.92
N GLU A 7 52.32 -3.54 -17.86
CA GLU A 7 52.22 -3.27 -19.29
C GLU A 7 50.75 -3.04 -19.70
N GLN A 8 49.85 -3.91 -19.23
CA GLN A 8 48.40 -3.79 -19.41
C GLN A 8 47.86 -2.49 -18.80
N ARG A 9 48.34 -2.09 -17.62
CA ARG A 9 47.93 -0.79 -17.02
C ARG A 9 48.46 0.40 -17.82
N TRP A 10 49.66 0.32 -18.39
CA TRP A 10 50.22 1.41 -19.21
C TRP A 10 49.42 1.67 -20.47
N LYS A 11 48.80 0.63 -21.07
CA LYS A 11 47.88 0.78 -22.21
C LYS A 11 46.64 1.61 -21.85
N GLY A 12 46.23 1.60 -20.59
CA GLY A 12 45.02 2.26 -20.12
C GLY A 12 43.79 1.37 -20.20
N VAL A 13 42.73 1.78 -19.51
CA VAL A 13 41.50 1.02 -19.37
C VAL A 13 40.29 1.76 -19.95
N ILE A 14 39.28 1.02 -20.38
CA ILE A 14 38.04 1.57 -20.90
C ILE A 14 36.81 0.84 -20.36
N THR A 15 35.73 1.57 -20.08
CA THR A 15 34.42 0.98 -19.76
C THR A 15 33.29 1.85 -20.32
N SER A 16 32.17 1.21 -20.65
CA SER A 16 30.89 1.86 -20.98
C SER A 16 29.82 1.67 -19.90
N SER A 17 30.17 1.08 -18.75
CA SER A 17 29.22 0.88 -17.65
C SER A 17 29.00 2.20 -16.93
N ALA A 18 27.75 2.68 -16.96
CA ALA A 18 27.38 3.83 -16.17
C ALA A 18 27.43 3.49 -14.66
N SER A 19 26.99 2.31 -14.22
CA SER A 19 26.98 1.94 -12.80
C SER A 19 28.39 1.87 -12.22
N ASP A 20 29.34 1.29 -12.95
CA ASP A 20 30.69 1.00 -12.46
C ASP A 20 31.68 2.14 -12.75
N ALA A 21 31.25 3.16 -13.51
CA ALA A 21 32.10 4.28 -13.95
C ALA A 21 32.93 4.88 -12.81
N LEU A 22 32.30 5.17 -11.67
CA LEU A 22 32.98 5.77 -10.51
C LEU A 22 33.99 4.80 -9.88
N ALA A 23 33.65 3.52 -9.75
CA ALA A 23 34.53 2.50 -9.19
C ALA A 23 35.76 2.29 -10.09
N VAL A 24 35.56 2.24 -11.41
CA VAL A 24 36.65 2.14 -12.39
C VAL A 24 37.53 3.39 -12.37
N SER A 25 36.94 4.59 -12.36
CA SER A 25 37.68 5.85 -12.28
C SER A 25 38.50 5.94 -10.99
N TYR A 26 37.93 5.56 -9.85
CA TYR A 26 38.63 5.52 -8.57
C TYR A 26 39.80 4.53 -8.61
N ALA A 27 39.57 3.28 -9.02
CA ALA A 27 40.62 2.27 -9.11
C ALA A 27 41.72 2.68 -10.11
N ALA A 28 41.35 3.27 -11.24
CA ALA A 28 42.30 3.78 -12.23
C ALA A 28 43.20 4.87 -11.65
N LYS A 29 42.64 5.79 -10.86
CA LYS A 29 43.40 6.80 -10.13
C LYS A 29 44.39 6.18 -9.15
N GLU A 30 43.93 5.25 -8.31
CA GLU A 30 44.77 4.58 -7.30
C GLU A 30 45.92 3.80 -7.95
N PHE A 31 45.65 3.11 -9.06
CA PHE A 31 46.66 2.37 -9.81
C PHE A 31 47.42 3.20 -10.85
N ARG A 32 47.22 4.53 -10.89
CA ARG A 32 47.83 5.47 -11.85
C ARG A 32 47.72 5.00 -13.31
N THR A 33 46.55 4.49 -13.65
CA THR A 33 46.22 3.89 -14.94
C THR A 33 45.35 4.87 -15.73
N PRO A 34 45.71 5.25 -16.97
CA PRO A 34 44.84 6.05 -17.82
C PRO A 34 43.47 5.37 -17.99
N SER A 35 42.38 6.12 -17.91
CA SER A 35 41.03 5.55 -18.03
C SER A 35 40.12 6.39 -18.91
N ILE A 36 39.34 5.71 -19.75
CA ILE A 36 38.28 6.28 -20.58
C ILE A 36 36.93 5.71 -20.13
N ILE A 37 35.96 6.60 -19.89
CA ILE A 37 34.58 6.21 -19.56
C ILE A 37 33.68 6.68 -20.70
N ALA A 38 33.14 5.73 -21.47
CA ALA A 38 32.22 6.00 -22.57
C ALA A 38 30.78 6.04 -22.04
N LEU A 39 30.08 7.17 -22.20
CA LEU A 39 28.72 7.36 -21.67
C LEU A 39 27.80 8.03 -22.71
N PRO A 40 26.47 7.89 -22.61
CA PRO A 40 25.53 8.58 -23.50
C PRO A 40 25.61 10.10 -23.35
N GLU A 41 25.24 10.84 -24.40
CA GLU A 41 25.30 12.31 -24.43
C GLU A 41 24.43 13.00 -23.37
N HIS A 42 23.33 12.36 -22.97
CA HIS A 42 22.41 12.88 -21.95
C HIS A 42 22.84 12.55 -20.50
N THR A 43 24.07 12.07 -20.29
CA THR A 43 24.58 11.77 -18.95
C THR A 43 24.60 13.01 -18.06
N ALA A 44 24.12 12.87 -16.83
CA ALA A 44 24.07 13.96 -15.86
C ALA A 44 25.46 14.63 -15.66
N LYS A 45 25.49 15.97 -15.73
CA LYS A 45 26.72 16.78 -15.60
C LYS A 45 27.46 16.54 -14.29
N THR A 46 26.73 16.26 -13.21
CA THR A 46 27.31 15.92 -11.89
C THR A 46 28.20 14.69 -11.97
N LYS A 47 27.74 13.63 -12.64
CA LYS A 47 28.52 12.40 -12.85
C LYS A 47 29.76 12.64 -13.69
N ILE A 48 29.63 13.40 -14.79
CA ILE A 48 30.75 13.76 -15.67
C ILE A 48 31.83 14.52 -14.88
N LYS A 49 31.40 15.47 -14.04
CA LYS A 49 32.29 16.25 -13.18
C LYS A 49 33.05 15.36 -12.21
N GLU A 50 32.39 14.41 -11.55
CA GLU A 50 33.05 13.48 -10.61
C GLU A 50 34.04 12.54 -11.29
N LEU A 51 33.70 11.98 -12.45
CA LEU A 51 34.62 11.12 -13.21
C LEU A 51 35.86 11.89 -13.65
N THR A 52 35.67 13.12 -14.14
CA THR A 52 36.78 14.02 -14.49
C THR A 52 37.62 14.37 -13.27
N ARG A 53 37.00 14.62 -12.11
CA ARG A 53 37.70 14.89 -10.83
C ARG A 53 38.55 13.69 -10.38
N LEU A 54 38.12 12.47 -10.69
CA LEU A 54 38.89 11.25 -10.45
C LEU A 54 40.00 11.03 -11.49
N GLY A 55 40.10 11.86 -12.53
CA GLY A 55 41.17 11.81 -13.53
C GLY A 55 40.86 10.96 -14.76
N SER A 56 39.62 10.50 -14.92
CA SER A 56 39.20 9.78 -16.12
C SER A 56 38.82 10.70 -17.26
N THR A 57 39.08 10.28 -18.49
CA THR A 57 38.58 10.94 -19.69
C THR A 57 37.15 10.46 -19.96
N VAL A 58 36.19 11.39 -19.93
CA VAL A 58 34.79 11.06 -20.25
C VAL A 58 34.55 11.25 -21.74
N LYS A 59 34.15 10.18 -22.42
CA LYS A 59 33.75 10.21 -23.84
C LYS A 59 32.23 10.11 -23.93
N LEU A 60 31.58 11.22 -24.29
CA LEU A 60 30.15 11.21 -24.59
C LEU A 60 29.92 10.75 -26.03
N HIS A 61 29.05 9.78 -26.23
CA HIS A 61 28.71 9.30 -27.57
C HIS A 61 27.32 8.66 -27.63
N GLY A 62 26.50 9.17 -28.55
CA GLY A 62 25.20 8.61 -28.88
C GLY A 62 24.14 8.85 -27.80
N LEU A 63 22.90 8.51 -28.16
CA LEU A 63 21.72 8.77 -27.33
C LEU A 63 21.34 7.57 -26.43
N SER A 64 22.03 6.44 -26.53
CA SER A 64 21.74 5.21 -25.78
C SER A 64 22.99 4.59 -25.18
N ALA A 65 22.80 3.74 -24.16
CA ALA A 65 23.88 2.96 -23.57
C ALA A 65 24.54 2.00 -24.58
N ASP A 66 23.77 1.48 -25.53
CA ASP A 66 24.28 0.62 -26.60
C ASP A 66 25.20 1.41 -27.56
N ALA A 67 24.82 2.63 -27.93
CA ALA A 67 25.68 3.49 -28.76
C ALA A 67 26.99 3.86 -28.04
N ALA A 68 26.92 4.19 -26.75
CA ALA A 68 28.12 4.43 -25.93
C ALA A 68 29.01 3.18 -25.82
N LYS A 69 28.42 1.98 -25.76
CA LYS A 69 29.13 0.70 -25.77
C LYS A 69 29.82 0.43 -27.11
N GLU A 70 29.17 0.70 -28.23
CA GLU A 70 29.78 0.58 -29.56
C GLU A 70 31.01 1.48 -29.71
N GLU A 71 30.91 2.73 -29.27
CA GLU A 71 32.05 3.65 -29.27
C GLU A 71 33.17 3.17 -28.33
N SER A 72 32.81 2.61 -27.17
CA SER A 72 33.79 1.99 -26.27
C SER A 72 34.55 0.86 -26.96
N LEU A 73 33.87 -0.02 -27.71
CA LEU A 73 34.51 -1.12 -28.45
C LEU A 73 35.41 -0.61 -29.58
N ARG A 74 34.98 0.46 -30.27
CA ARG A 74 35.78 1.11 -31.31
C ARG A 74 37.05 1.71 -30.74
N LEU A 75 36.96 2.46 -29.64
CA LEU A 75 38.10 3.07 -28.97
C LEU A 75 39.03 2.03 -28.34
N GLN A 76 38.45 0.97 -27.77
CA GLN A 76 39.22 -0.16 -27.26
C GLN A 76 40.13 -0.73 -28.36
N SER A 77 39.57 -0.99 -29.54
CA SER A 77 40.30 -1.57 -30.67
C SER A 77 41.31 -0.59 -31.27
N LEU A 78 40.94 0.69 -31.38
CA LEU A 78 41.78 1.73 -31.99
C LEU A 78 43.03 2.06 -31.15
N HIS A 79 42.89 2.04 -29.83
CA HIS A 79 43.93 2.48 -28.89
C HIS A 79 44.54 1.33 -28.08
N ASP A 80 44.19 0.07 -28.40
CA ASP A 80 44.63 -1.13 -27.68
C ASP A 80 44.39 -1.05 -26.16
N LEU A 81 43.22 -0.54 -25.77
CA LEU A 81 42.85 -0.34 -24.35
C LEU A 81 42.37 -1.65 -23.74
N ILE A 82 42.60 -1.81 -22.44
CA ILE A 82 42.05 -2.92 -21.67
C ILE A 82 40.61 -2.60 -21.27
N ALA A 83 39.63 -3.30 -21.83
CA ALA A 83 38.25 -3.18 -21.36
C ALA A 83 38.14 -3.72 -19.93
N ILE A 84 37.58 -2.93 -19.01
CA ILE A 84 37.17 -3.47 -17.72
C ILE A 84 35.91 -4.31 -17.94
N PRO A 85 35.96 -5.62 -17.63
CA PRO A 85 34.88 -6.53 -17.96
C PRO A 85 33.54 -6.16 -17.32
N GLN A 86 32.48 -6.37 -18.09
CA GLN A 86 31.06 -6.27 -17.71
C GLN A 86 30.63 -7.56 -16.95
N PRO A 87 29.37 -7.70 -16.48
CA PRO A 87 28.94 -8.77 -15.56
C PRO A 87 29.49 -10.17 -15.88
N GLY A 88 30.09 -10.84 -14.90
CA GLY A 88 30.53 -12.25 -15.02
C GLY A 88 32.03 -12.52 -15.06
N ASP A 89 32.88 -11.49 -15.06
CA ASP A 89 34.32 -11.66 -14.85
C ASP A 89 34.62 -12.22 -13.45
N GLU A 90 35.58 -13.14 -13.38
CA GLU A 90 35.89 -13.87 -12.14
C GLU A 90 36.44 -12.96 -11.05
N TYR A 91 37.26 -11.97 -11.41
CA TYR A 91 37.80 -11.02 -10.44
C TYR A 91 36.75 -10.01 -9.99
N VAL A 92 35.79 -9.65 -10.86
CA VAL A 92 34.65 -8.81 -10.47
C VAL A 92 33.71 -9.57 -9.52
N ILE A 93 33.38 -10.82 -9.82
CA ILE A 93 32.58 -11.68 -8.93
C ILE A 93 33.31 -11.87 -7.59
N ALA A 94 34.59 -12.22 -7.62
CA ALA A 94 35.40 -12.40 -6.41
C ALA A 94 35.49 -11.11 -5.58
N GLY A 95 35.60 -9.95 -6.25
CA GLY A 95 35.57 -8.64 -5.60
C GLY A 95 34.26 -8.39 -4.84
N HIS A 96 33.10 -8.70 -5.43
CA HIS A 96 31.82 -8.62 -4.70
C HIS A 96 31.71 -9.66 -3.57
N GLY A 97 32.41 -10.79 -3.69
CA GLY A 97 32.50 -11.81 -2.65
C GLY A 97 33.12 -11.32 -1.33
N THR A 98 33.94 -10.26 -1.36
CA THR A 98 34.50 -9.68 -0.12
C THR A 98 33.42 -9.09 0.78
N ILE A 99 32.30 -8.63 0.22
CA ILE A 99 31.14 -8.18 1.01
C ILE A 99 30.57 -9.35 1.83
N GLY A 100 30.47 -10.54 1.22
CA GLY A 100 30.07 -11.75 1.94
C GLY A 100 31.03 -12.10 3.07
N GLN A 101 32.33 -11.92 2.85
CA GLN A 101 33.35 -12.07 3.90
C GLN A 101 33.14 -11.10 5.05
N GLU A 102 32.97 -9.81 4.74
CA GLU A 102 32.79 -8.76 5.75
C GLU A 102 31.52 -9.00 6.58
N ILE A 103 30.38 -9.34 5.94
CA ILE A 103 29.13 -9.67 6.63
C ILE A 103 29.35 -10.81 7.63
N ILE A 104 29.99 -11.91 7.21
CA ILE A 104 30.23 -13.06 8.09
C ILE A 104 31.19 -12.72 9.23
N GLN A 105 32.19 -11.87 9.00
CA GLN A 105 33.13 -11.44 10.03
C GLN A 105 32.53 -10.45 11.04
N GLN A 106 31.59 -9.62 10.61
CA GLN A 106 30.95 -8.58 11.42
C GLN A 106 29.68 -9.07 12.15
N THR A 107 29.21 -10.27 11.85
CA THR A 107 28.01 -10.85 12.46
C THR A 107 28.34 -12.12 13.23
N ILE A 108 27.38 -12.63 14.01
CA ILE A 108 27.44 -13.97 14.58
C ILE A 108 26.67 -14.89 13.63
N PRO A 109 27.32 -15.75 12.81
CA PRO A 109 26.65 -16.46 11.72
C PRO A 109 25.51 -17.38 12.15
N SER A 110 25.53 -17.85 13.41
CA SER A 110 24.44 -18.65 13.98
C SER A 110 23.19 -17.84 14.33
N GLN A 111 23.25 -16.51 14.32
CA GLN A 111 22.13 -15.60 14.57
C GLN A 111 21.58 -14.96 13.30
N VAL A 112 22.21 -15.19 12.14
CA VAL A 112 21.77 -14.64 10.86
C VAL A 112 20.92 -15.69 10.14
N GLN A 113 19.67 -15.37 9.86
CA GLN A 113 18.76 -16.25 9.12
C GLN A 113 18.86 -16.06 7.61
N ALA A 114 18.98 -14.81 7.17
CA ALA A 114 19.00 -14.44 5.77
C ALA A 114 19.84 -13.19 5.51
N VAL A 115 20.39 -13.08 4.30
CA VAL A 115 21.03 -11.91 3.73
C VAL A 115 20.28 -11.52 2.48
N PHE A 116 19.78 -10.29 2.45
CA PHE A 116 19.04 -9.73 1.32
C PHE A 116 19.97 -8.94 0.42
N CYS A 117 19.90 -9.18 -0.88
CA CYS A 117 20.76 -8.50 -1.86
C CYS A 117 19.94 -8.05 -3.07
N PRO A 118 20.10 -6.79 -3.52
CA PRO A 118 19.44 -6.34 -4.73
C PRO A 118 19.99 -7.09 -5.94
N ILE A 119 19.13 -7.39 -6.90
CA ILE A 119 19.51 -8.03 -8.15
C ILE A 119 19.22 -7.09 -9.32
N THR A 120 20.30 -6.53 -9.87
CA THR A 120 20.32 -5.86 -11.18
C THR A 120 20.83 -6.83 -12.25
N CYS A 121 22.15 -6.94 -12.42
CA CYS A 121 22.77 -7.91 -13.33
C CYS A 121 23.15 -9.24 -12.65
N GLY A 122 23.01 -9.33 -11.32
CA GLY A 122 23.29 -10.53 -10.52
C GLY A 122 24.75 -10.71 -10.06
N THR A 123 25.70 -9.89 -10.52
CA THR A 123 27.13 -10.09 -10.18
C THR A 123 27.41 -9.94 -8.68
N LEU A 124 26.75 -8.96 -8.02
CA LEU A 124 26.87 -8.75 -6.58
C LEU A 124 26.42 -9.98 -5.79
N ILE A 125 25.18 -10.43 -6.01
CA ILE A 125 24.61 -11.58 -5.29
C ILE A 125 25.34 -12.88 -5.60
N ALA A 126 25.84 -13.04 -6.82
CA ALA A 126 26.68 -14.17 -7.21
C ALA A 126 27.97 -14.22 -6.37
N GLY A 127 28.69 -13.09 -6.27
CA GLY A 127 29.93 -13.01 -5.50
C GLY A 127 29.73 -13.25 -4.01
N LEU A 128 28.85 -12.48 -3.37
CA LEU A 128 28.60 -12.61 -1.94
C LEU A 128 27.98 -13.98 -1.59
N GLY A 129 27.10 -14.49 -2.46
CA GLY A 129 26.44 -15.77 -2.29
C GLY A 129 27.43 -16.94 -2.32
N ILE A 130 28.41 -16.93 -3.23
CA ILE A 130 29.48 -17.94 -3.25
C ILE A 130 30.18 -18.01 -1.89
N TYR A 131 30.56 -16.85 -1.34
CA TYR A 131 31.27 -16.80 -0.07
C TYR A 131 30.40 -17.28 1.09
N ILE A 132 29.17 -16.75 1.20
CA ILE A 132 28.24 -17.12 2.28
C ILE A 132 27.92 -18.61 2.23
N LYS A 133 27.57 -19.16 1.06
CA LYS A 133 27.26 -20.59 0.92
C LYS A 133 28.45 -21.50 1.20
N ARG A 134 29.68 -21.00 1.02
CA ARG A 134 30.89 -21.77 1.36
C ARG A 134 31.17 -21.81 2.86
N ILE A 135 30.94 -20.71 3.57
CA ILE A 135 31.35 -20.55 4.98
C ILE A 135 30.20 -20.79 5.97
N ALA A 136 29.00 -20.33 5.63
CA ALA A 136 27.80 -20.40 6.45
C ALA A 136 26.59 -20.82 5.58
N PRO A 137 26.57 -22.07 5.07
CA PRO A 137 25.54 -22.54 4.12
C PRO A 137 24.11 -22.47 4.67
N GLN A 138 23.93 -22.44 5.99
CA GLN A 138 22.64 -22.31 6.65
C GLN A 138 21.99 -20.92 6.47
N ILE A 139 22.77 -19.89 6.16
CA ILE A 139 22.26 -18.54 5.92
C ILE A 139 21.59 -18.51 4.55
N LYS A 140 20.34 -18.06 4.51
CA LYS A 140 19.63 -17.83 3.25
C LYS A 140 20.20 -16.62 2.52
N VAL A 141 20.42 -16.72 1.23
CA VAL A 141 20.78 -15.61 0.34
C VAL A 141 19.53 -15.31 -0.49
N ILE A 142 18.91 -14.17 -0.21
CA ILE A 142 17.63 -13.79 -0.79
C ILE A 142 17.85 -12.63 -1.75
N GLY A 143 17.43 -12.83 -3.00
CA GLY A 143 17.45 -11.80 -4.02
C GLY A 143 16.29 -10.84 -3.91
N VAL A 144 16.51 -9.56 -4.20
CA VAL A 144 15.43 -8.56 -4.25
C VAL A 144 15.41 -7.86 -5.60
N GLN A 145 14.24 -7.83 -6.25
CA GLN A 145 14.03 -7.18 -7.54
C GLN A 145 12.83 -6.24 -7.51
N LEU A 146 12.88 -5.17 -8.32
CA LEU A 146 11.65 -4.44 -8.63
C LEU A 146 10.74 -5.36 -9.47
N HIS A 147 9.45 -5.29 -9.19
CA HIS A 147 8.43 -6.03 -9.93
C HIS A 147 8.53 -5.79 -11.45
N ASP A 148 8.83 -4.57 -11.85
CA ASP A 148 8.88 -4.15 -13.26
C ASP A 148 10.24 -4.46 -13.94
N SER A 149 11.23 -4.98 -13.20
CA SER A 149 12.56 -5.34 -13.69
C SER A 149 13.00 -6.77 -13.36
N ALA A 150 12.03 -7.66 -13.08
CA ALA A 150 12.18 -9.00 -12.53
C ALA A 150 12.80 -10.06 -13.47
N ASP A 151 13.86 -9.72 -14.20
CA ASP A 151 14.40 -10.56 -15.29
C ASP A 151 15.17 -11.80 -14.80
N ILE A 152 15.79 -11.72 -13.62
CA ILE A 152 16.60 -12.79 -13.03
C ILE A 152 15.75 -13.75 -12.19
N SER A 153 14.60 -13.29 -11.68
CA SER A 153 13.66 -14.13 -10.93
C SER A 153 13.14 -15.34 -11.70
N ARG A 154 13.00 -15.20 -13.03
CA ARG A 154 12.63 -16.30 -13.92
C ARG A 154 13.73 -17.36 -14.08
N LEU A 155 14.96 -17.13 -13.59
CA LEU A 155 16.07 -18.06 -13.73
C LEU A 155 16.10 -19.13 -12.62
N ILE A 156 15.59 -18.83 -11.42
CA ILE A 156 15.63 -19.77 -10.28
C ILE A 156 14.66 -20.95 -10.45
N HIS A 157 13.53 -20.72 -11.13
CA HIS A 157 12.58 -21.79 -11.44
C HIS A 157 13.00 -22.70 -12.62
N TYR A 158 14.12 -22.42 -13.30
CA TYR A 158 14.60 -23.13 -14.48
C TYR A 158 15.89 -23.95 -14.22
N LYS A 159 16.00 -24.64 -13.07
CA LYS A 159 17.10 -25.59 -12.85
C LYS A 159 17.05 -26.70 -13.91
N GLY A 160 17.99 -26.69 -14.86
CA GLY A 160 18.31 -27.82 -15.74
C GLY A 160 17.62 -27.91 -17.10
N GLN A 161 17.07 -26.82 -17.68
CA GLN A 161 16.45 -26.85 -19.02
C GLN A 161 17.25 -26.10 -20.10
N SER A 162 17.32 -26.69 -21.30
CA SER A 162 18.09 -26.22 -22.47
C SER A 162 17.57 -24.92 -23.12
N LYS A 163 16.41 -24.40 -22.73
CA LYS A 163 15.83 -23.14 -23.26
C LYS A 163 16.30 -21.88 -22.53
N LEU A 164 17.12 -22.02 -21.49
CA LEU A 164 17.58 -20.91 -20.64
C LEU A 164 18.52 -19.93 -21.37
N GLU A 165 19.37 -20.43 -22.26
CA GLU A 165 20.37 -19.61 -22.98
C GLU A 165 19.73 -18.60 -23.93
N GLU A 166 18.67 -19.00 -24.64
CA GLU A 166 17.95 -18.15 -25.60
C GLU A 166 17.21 -16.98 -24.90
N HIS A 167 16.64 -17.24 -23.71
CA HIS A 167 15.98 -16.20 -22.90
C HIS A 167 17.00 -15.23 -22.27
N LEU A 168 18.13 -15.74 -21.78
CA LEU A 168 19.23 -14.94 -21.21
C LEU A 168 19.84 -13.97 -22.22
N LEU A 169 20.02 -14.42 -23.47
CA LEU A 169 20.53 -13.61 -24.59
C LEU A 169 19.58 -12.45 -24.92
N SER A 170 18.27 -12.70 -24.93
CA SER A 170 17.26 -11.66 -25.22
C SER A 170 17.21 -10.53 -24.18
N ARG A 171 17.65 -10.78 -22.94
CA ARG A 171 17.66 -9.80 -21.83
C ARG A 171 19.05 -9.34 -21.40
N LYS A 172 20.09 -9.63 -22.18
CA LYS A 172 21.49 -9.23 -21.93
C LYS A 172 22.05 -9.67 -20.55
N ILE A 173 21.57 -10.78 -19.98
CA ILE A 173 22.07 -11.33 -18.72
C ILE A 173 23.26 -12.26 -19.00
N CYS A 174 24.33 -12.14 -18.21
CA CYS A 174 25.51 -12.99 -18.34
C CYS A 174 25.21 -14.45 -17.94
N PRO A 175 25.40 -15.46 -18.83
CA PRO A 175 25.10 -16.86 -18.52
C PRO A 175 25.87 -17.43 -17.32
N LYS A 176 27.13 -17.00 -17.15
CA LYS A 176 27.94 -17.41 -16.00
C LYS A 176 27.38 -16.90 -14.68
N VAL A 177 26.97 -15.63 -14.64
CA VAL A 177 26.32 -15.03 -13.47
C VAL A 177 25.00 -15.73 -13.19
N ALA A 178 24.18 -15.96 -14.23
CA ALA A 178 22.91 -16.67 -14.10
C ALA A 178 23.09 -18.06 -13.46
N ARG A 179 24.08 -18.83 -13.92
CA ARG A 179 24.40 -20.14 -13.35
C ARG A 179 24.77 -20.04 -11.88
N ILE A 180 25.68 -19.15 -11.51
CA ILE A 180 26.08 -18.96 -10.11
C ILE A 180 24.88 -18.55 -9.25
N CYS A 181 24.08 -17.58 -9.71
CA CYS A 181 22.86 -17.16 -9.03
C CYS A 181 21.91 -18.34 -8.77
N SER A 182 21.75 -19.26 -9.71
CA SER A 182 20.91 -20.45 -9.53
C SER A 182 21.43 -21.44 -8.47
N ASP A 183 22.73 -21.40 -8.17
CA ASP A 183 23.38 -22.23 -7.16
C ASP A 183 23.36 -21.56 -5.76
N VAL A 184 23.42 -20.23 -5.69
CA VAL A 184 23.62 -19.51 -4.42
C VAL A 184 22.37 -18.86 -3.84
N ILE A 185 21.36 -18.54 -4.67
CA ILE A 185 20.14 -17.86 -4.21
C ILE A 185 19.13 -18.91 -3.73
N ASP A 186 18.60 -18.72 -2.52
CA ASP A 186 17.57 -19.59 -1.96
C ASP A 186 16.15 -19.13 -2.30
N ASP A 187 15.95 -17.81 -2.41
CA ASP A 187 14.65 -17.20 -2.62
C ASP A 187 14.77 -15.83 -3.32
N ILE A 188 13.70 -15.37 -3.97
CA ILE A 188 13.61 -14.03 -4.55
C ILE A 188 12.33 -13.34 -4.11
N VAL A 189 12.49 -12.09 -3.70
CA VAL A 189 11.40 -11.19 -3.32
C VAL A 189 11.26 -10.11 -4.37
N HIS A 190 10.02 -9.88 -4.80
CA HIS A 190 9.66 -8.78 -5.68
C HIS A 190 9.07 -7.65 -4.86
N VAL A 191 9.53 -6.43 -5.13
CA VAL A 191 9.04 -5.22 -4.49
C VAL A 191 8.59 -4.21 -5.53
N THR A 192 7.59 -3.42 -5.17
CA THR A 192 7.08 -2.30 -5.94
C THR A 192 7.93 -1.05 -5.72
N THR A 193 7.82 -0.08 -6.63
CA THR A 193 8.43 1.24 -6.44
C THR A 193 7.98 1.90 -5.14
N THR A 194 6.71 1.73 -4.77
CA THR A 194 6.16 2.24 -3.50
C THR A 194 6.87 1.66 -2.29
N GLU A 195 7.06 0.34 -2.24
CA GLU A 195 7.79 -0.32 -1.14
C GLU A 195 9.25 0.18 -1.03
N VAL A 196 9.89 0.48 -2.16
CA VAL A 196 11.23 1.06 -2.18
C VAL A 196 11.23 2.51 -1.68
N LEU A 197 10.23 3.31 -2.01
CA LEU A 197 10.11 4.67 -1.47
C LEU A 197 9.89 4.65 0.04
N ILE A 198 9.02 3.76 0.54
CA ILE A 198 8.80 3.57 1.98
C ILE A 198 10.08 3.14 2.67
N ALA A 199 10.80 2.17 2.11
CA ALA A 199 12.08 1.73 2.68
C ALA A 199 13.11 2.87 2.68
N THR A 200 13.11 3.74 1.66
CA THR A 200 14.01 4.91 1.59
C THR A 200 13.70 5.89 2.71
N LYS A 201 12.42 6.19 2.94
CA LYS A 201 11.94 6.99 4.06
C LYS A 201 12.41 6.39 5.39
N ASN A 202 12.20 5.09 5.60
CA ASN A 202 12.56 4.47 6.88
C ASN A 202 14.07 4.43 7.14
N ILE A 203 14.89 4.21 6.11
CA ILE A 203 16.35 4.30 6.26
C ILE A 203 16.75 5.71 6.64
N TYR A 204 16.19 6.72 5.99
CA TYR A 204 16.47 8.12 6.33
C TYR A 204 16.01 8.48 7.75
N GLU A 205 14.83 8.02 8.17
CA GLU A 205 14.33 8.27 9.53
C GLU A 205 15.20 7.60 10.59
N GLY A 206 15.62 6.35 10.35
CA GLY A 206 16.39 5.57 11.32
C GLY A 206 17.88 5.90 11.37
N THR A 207 18.50 6.25 10.23
CA THR A 207 19.97 6.41 10.14
C THR A 207 20.40 7.81 9.69
N ARG A 208 19.46 8.65 9.23
CA ARG A 208 19.74 9.93 8.56
C ARG A 208 20.59 9.81 7.31
N GLN A 209 20.70 8.60 6.75
CA GLN A 209 21.37 8.35 5.48
C GLN A 209 20.36 8.36 4.34
N LEU A 210 20.74 8.98 3.24
CA LEU A 210 19.98 8.94 2.00
C LEU A 210 20.63 7.94 1.05
N LEU A 211 19.89 6.89 0.71
CA LEU A 211 20.30 5.91 -0.29
C LEU A 211 19.61 6.20 -1.63
N ASN A 212 20.23 5.76 -2.71
CA ASN A 212 19.56 5.69 -4.01
C ASN A 212 18.59 4.49 -4.04
N THR A 213 17.71 4.46 -5.05
CA THR A 213 16.69 3.42 -5.21
C THR A 213 17.26 2.00 -5.16
N GLU A 214 18.39 1.75 -5.82
CA GLU A 214 19.05 0.43 -5.83
C GLU A 214 19.59 0.02 -4.45
N GLY A 215 20.16 0.96 -3.70
CA GLY A 215 20.68 0.72 -2.34
C GLY A 215 19.56 0.42 -1.33
N THR A 216 18.35 0.90 -1.60
CA THR A 216 17.19 0.67 -0.72
C THR A 216 16.50 -0.67 -0.99
N LEU A 217 16.68 -1.27 -2.17
CA LEU A 217 15.99 -2.51 -2.56
C LEU A 217 16.15 -3.64 -1.53
N ALA A 218 17.37 -3.88 -1.03
CA ALA A 218 17.61 -4.93 -0.04
C ALA A 218 16.72 -4.79 1.20
N VAL A 219 16.58 -3.55 1.69
CA VAL A 219 15.74 -3.27 2.85
C VAL A 219 14.29 -3.50 2.48
N ALA A 220 13.78 -2.93 1.38
CA ALA A 220 12.41 -3.15 0.94
C ALA A 220 12.05 -4.64 0.81
N GLY A 221 12.93 -5.45 0.21
CA GLY A 221 12.72 -6.90 0.05
C GLY A 221 12.79 -7.66 1.37
N MET A 222 13.72 -7.29 2.27
CA MET A 222 13.70 -7.79 3.64
C MET A 222 12.35 -7.53 4.29
N LYS A 223 11.78 -6.34 4.06
CA LYS A 223 10.47 -6.00 4.59
C LYS A 223 9.34 -6.88 4.09
N SER A 224 9.23 -6.94 2.78
CA SER A 224 8.20 -7.74 2.13
C SER A 224 8.33 -9.22 2.51
N TRP A 225 9.55 -9.75 2.60
CA TRP A 225 9.81 -11.15 2.97
C TRP A 225 9.43 -11.47 4.41
N ILE A 226 9.85 -10.64 5.37
CA ILE A 226 9.51 -10.83 6.79
C ILE A 226 7.98 -10.83 6.98
N THR A 227 7.29 -9.89 6.34
CA THR A 227 5.82 -9.77 6.40
C THR A 227 5.15 -11.00 5.80
N SER A 228 5.54 -11.38 4.59
CA SER A 228 4.92 -12.47 3.84
C SER A 228 5.13 -13.84 4.50
N ASN A 229 6.19 -13.99 5.30
CA ASN A 229 6.50 -15.21 6.04
C ASN A 229 6.00 -15.18 7.50
N GLY A 230 5.29 -14.12 7.91
CA GLY A 230 4.77 -13.98 9.29
C GLY A 230 5.86 -14.04 10.36
N LEU A 231 7.08 -13.57 10.04
CA LEU A 231 8.22 -13.65 10.96
C LEU A 231 8.25 -12.50 11.97
N ILE A 232 7.56 -11.41 11.64
CA ILE A 232 7.24 -10.32 12.54
C ILE A 232 5.78 -9.98 12.23
N ASP A 233 4.99 -9.77 13.28
CA ASP A 233 3.57 -9.45 13.13
C ASP A 233 3.34 -8.07 12.47
N TRP A 234 4.37 -7.20 12.34
CA TRP A 234 4.23 -5.79 11.94
C TRP A 234 5.46 -5.18 11.21
N TYR A 235 5.20 -4.44 10.13
CA TYR A 235 6.11 -3.44 9.52
C TYR A 235 5.81 -2.03 10.07
N PRO A 236 6.69 -1.00 9.98
CA PRO A 236 6.33 0.36 10.28
C PRO A 236 5.46 0.85 9.12
N LEU A 237 4.19 0.51 9.21
CA LEU A 237 3.14 1.49 9.02
C LEU A 237 3.54 2.78 9.76
N ASN A 238 3.04 3.93 9.32
CA ASN A 238 3.24 5.16 10.10
C ASN A 238 2.64 5.03 11.52
N PHE A 239 1.83 3.97 11.78
CA PHE A 239 1.19 3.63 13.04
C PHE A 239 0.88 2.13 13.16
N ASN A 240 0.85 1.56 14.36
CA ASN A 240 0.34 0.19 14.55
C ASN A 240 -1.20 0.21 14.54
N ILE A 241 -1.82 -0.61 13.69
CA ILE A 241 -3.28 -0.66 13.54
C ILE A 241 -3.95 -1.09 14.84
N SER A 242 -3.33 -2.03 15.57
CA SER A 242 -3.82 -2.48 16.87
C SER A 242 -3.88 -1.31 17.87
N ASP A 243 -2.91 -0.39 17.80
CA ASP A 243 -2.84 0.77 18.69
C ASP A 243 -3.94 1.80 18.37
N SER A 244 -4.49 1.81 17.15
CA SER A 244 -5.63 2.69 16.77
C SER A 244 -6.95 2.36 17.49
N GLN A 245 -6.98 1.21 18.16
CA GLN A 245 -8.07 0.75 19.01
C GLN A 245 -7.65 0.63 20.49
N HIS A 246 -6.47 1.14 20.86
CA HIS A 246 -5.95 1.06 22.22
C HIS A 246 -5.75 2.44 22.84
N LYS A 247 -5.99 2.52 24.15
CA LYS A 247 -5.76 3.74 24.93
C LYS A 247 -4.29 4.19 24.84
N GLY A 248 -4.05 5.42 24.36
CA GLY A 248 -2.75 6.10 24.45
C GLY A 248 -2.07 6.50 23.14
N TRP A 249 -2.52 5.97 21.99
CA TRP A 249 -1.94 6.30 20.67
C TRP A 249 -2.81 7.27 19.88
N THR A 250 -4.08 6.91 19.74
CA THR A 250 -5.11 7.86 19.35
C THR A 250 -5.36 8.72 20.60
N GLN A 251 -5.08 10.02 20.53
CA GLN A 251 -5.92 10.98 21.28
C GLN A 251 -7.38 10.64 20.95
N ILE A 252 -8.32 11.01 21.81
CA ILE A 252 -9.67 10.42 21.95
C ILE A 252 -10.58 10.72 20.74
N ASP A 253 -10.05 10.61 19.53
CA ASP A 253 -10.46 11.36 18.36
C ASP A 253 -10.62 10.41 17.18
N GLY A 254 -11.78 10.53 16.53
CA GLY A 254 -12.05 9.84 15.29
C GLY A 254 -13.35 9.01 15.27
N SER A 255 -13.51 8.37 14.12
CA SER A 255 -14.69 7.62 13.71
C SER A 255 -14.47 6.12 13.83
N PHE A 256 -15.51 5.43 14.29
CA PHE A 256 -15.65 3.97 14.27
C PHE A 256 -16.95 3.65 13.54
N TRP A 257 -16.84 3.16 12.31
CA TRP A 257 -17.99 3.00 11.43
C TRP A 257 -18.19 1.54 11.02
N ILE A 258 -19.37 0.99 11.27
CA ILE A 258 -19.77 -0.35 10.84
C ILE A 258 -20.97 -0.23 9.89
N ASN A 259 -20.80 -0.75 8.68
CA ASN A 259 -21.86 -0.85 7.67
C ASN A 259 -22.14 -2.34 7.41
N ALA A 260 -23.25 -2.87 7.93
CA ALA A 260 -23.61 -4.27 7.83
C ALA A 260 -24.64 -4.51 6.71
N PHE A 261 -24.34 -5.49 5.86
CA PHE A 261 -25.22 -6.00 4.82
C PHE A 261 -25.70 -7.38 5.25
N ILE A 262 -26.96 -7.46 5.66
CA ILE A 262 -27.50 -8.60 6.42
C ILE A 262 -28.59 -9.30 5.61
N HIS A 263 -28.49 -10.62 5.52
CA HIS A 263 -29.61 -11.47 5.16
C HIS A 263 -30.26 -12.00 6.45
N GLY A 264 -31.51 -11.63 6.70
CA GLY A 264 -32.26 -12.03 7.88
C GLY A 264 -32.86 -13.44 7.76
N SER A 265 -33.07 -14.11 8.89
CA SER A 265 -33.75 -15.41 8.95
C SER A 265 -35.22 -15.37 8.49
N ASN A 266 -35.79 -14.17 8.35
CA ASN A 266 -37.10 -13.90 7.75
C ASN A 266 -37.08 -13.82 6.21
N GLY A 267 -35.91 -13.96 5.58
CA GLY A 267 -35.74 -13.96 4.12
C GLY A 267 -35.62 -12.58 3.49
N HIS A 268 -35.54 -11.51 4.28
CA HIS A 268 -35.32 -10.15 3.82
C HIS A 268 -33.83 -9.78 3.91
N ASP A 269 -33.40 -8.89 3.02
CA ASP A 269 -32.09 -8.24 3.08
C ASP A 269 -32.18 -6.87 3.76
N TYR A 270 -31.15 -6.52 4.52
CA TYR A 270 -31.08 -5.34 5.38
C TYR A 270 -29.73 -4.63 5.24
N TYR A 271 -29.77 -3.31 5.44
CA TYR A 271 -28.60 -2.50 5.69
C TYR A 271 -28.69 -1.91 7.10
N ILE A 272 -27.67 -2.15 7.92
CA ILE A 272 -27.57 -1.58 9.26
C ILE A 272 -26.29 -0.76 9.35
N ALA A 273 -26.41 0.53 9.66
CA ALA A 273 -25.27 1.38 9.97
C ALA A 273 -25.15 1.56 11.48
N SER A 274 -23.93 1.47 12.00
CA SER A 274 -23.60 1.75 13.41
C SER A 274 -22.33 2.58 13.44
N HIS A 275 -22.42 3.78 13.99
CA HIS A 275 -21.31 4.72 14.01
C HIS A 275 -21.14 5.35 15.38
N LEU A 276 -19.88 5.39 15.81
CA LEU A 276 -19.44 6.14 16.97
C LEU A 276 -18.38 7.13 16.53
N MET A 277 -18.64 8.41 16.77
CA MET A 277 -17.64 9.47 16.69
C MET A 277 -17.26 9.87 18.11
N SER A 278 -15.97 9.77 18.42
CA SER A 278 -15.45 10.24 19.70
C SER A 278 -15.25 11.77 19.66
N TYR A 279 -14.33 12.33 20.45
CA TYR A 279 -14.07 13.78 20.39
C TYR A 279 -13.41 14.16 19.06
N ALA A 280 -13.45 15.44 18.71
CA ALA A 280 -12.68 15.98 17.61
C ALA A 280 -11.83 17.13 18.14
N SER A 281 -10.54 16.89 18.36
CA SER A 281 -9.62 17.91 18.90
C SER A 281 -9.54 19.17 18.03
N ASP A 282 -9.75 19.04 16.72
CA ASP A 282 -9.77 20.15 15.76
C ASP A 282 -11.11 20.90 15.70
N ILE A 283 -12.15 20.44 16.42
CA ILE A 283 -13.49 21.06 16.49
C ILE A 283 -13.78 21.50 17.92
N GLU A 284 -13.69 22.80 18.17
CA GLU A 284 -13.97 23.39 19.49
C GLU A 284 -15.41 23.10 19.92
N GLY A 285 -15.57 22.55 21.13
CA GLY A 285 -16.88 22.22 21.68
C GLY A 285 -17.51 20.92 21.15
N SER A 286 -16.79 20.12 20.34
CA SER A 286 -17.29 18.82 19.88
C SER A 286 -17.65 17.90 21.04
N LYS A 287 -18.81 17.25 20.92
CA LYS A 287 -19.29 16.24 21.87
C LYS A 287 -19.32 14.89 21.18
N PRO A 288 -18.94 13.79 21.84
CA PRO A 288 -19.02 12.48 21.20
C PRO A 288 -20.45 12.15 20.84
N VAL A 289 -20.63 11.50 19.70
CA VAL A 289 -21.95 11.12 19.17
C VAL A 289 -21.96 9.66 18.77
N TYR A 290 -23.12 9.04 18.93
CA TYR A 290 -23.38 7.72 18.40
C TYR A 290 -24.68 7.73 17.62
N ARG A 291 -24.67 7.02 16.50
CA ARG A 291 -25.80 6.97 15.57
C ARG A 291 -25.93 5.60 14.98
N ALA A 292 -27.15 5.22 14.67
CA ALA A 292 -27.40 3.98 13.97
C ALA A 292 -28.65 4.08 13.10
N SER A 293 -28.73 3.19 12.11
CA SER A 293 -29.91 3.05 11.27
C SER A 293 -30.14 1.59 10.86
N VAL A 294 -31.40 1.24 10.65
CA VAL A 294 -31.83 -0.06 10.11
C VAL A 294 -32.73 0.22 8.92
N LEU A 295 -32.30 -0.22 7.74
CA LEU A 295 -33.03 -0.15 6.48
C LEU A 295 -33.36 -1.57 6.00
N ASP A 296 -34.64 -1.85 5.77
CA ASP A 296 -35.05 -3.06 5.06
C ASP A 296 -34.86 -2.82 3.55
N LEU A 297 -33.95 -3.56 2.92
CA LEU A 297 -33.68 -3.45 1.48
C LEU A 297 -34.74 -4.15 0.64
N THR A 298 -35.51 -5.06 1.24
CA THR A 298 -36.60 -5.80 0.58
C THR A 298 -37.90 -4.99 0.60
N ASP A 299 -38.16 -4.28 1.70
CA ASP A 299 -39.21 -3.27 1.83
C ASP A 299 -38.61 -1.92 2.26
N PRO A 300 -38.13 -1.10 1.31
CA PRO A 300 -37.52 0.19 1.60
C PRO A 300 -38.45 1.21 2.27
N THR A 301 -39.72 0.92 2.51
CA THR A 301 -40.57 1.80 3.33
C THR A 301 -40.23 1.71 4.81
N ILE A 302 -39.56 0.64 5.24
CA ILE A 302 -39.14 0.40 6.61
C ILE A 302 -37.71 0.93 6.79
N PHE A 303 -37.61 2.07 7.46
CA PHE A 303 -36.33 2.66 7.83
C PHE A 303 -36.44 3.48 9.09
N HIS A 304 -35.52 3.20 9.99
CA HIS A 304 -35.43 3.84 11.29
C HIS A 304 -33.98 4.22 11.53
N LYS A 305 -33.78 5.37 12.16
CA LYS A 305 -32.46 5.96 12.42
C LYS A 305 -32.54 6.82 13.67
N TYR A 306 -31.39 7.04 14.31
CA TYR A 306 -31.24 8.04 15.35
C TYR A 306 -29.80 8.57 15.39
N ASP A 307 -29.63 9.75 15.98
CA ASP A 307 -28.37 10.36 16.38
C ASP A 307 -28.51 10.81 17.83
N ARG A 308 -27.49 10.59 18.66
CA ARG A 308 -27.51 10.99 20.08
C ARG A 308 -26.12 11.45 20.52
N ILE A 309 -26.12 12.44 21.40
CA ILE A 309 -24.93 12.86 22.14
C ILE A 309 -24.63 11.84 23.23
N ALA A 310 -23.37 11.41 23.34
CA ALA A 310 -22.90 10.56 24.42
C ALA A 310 -22.92 11.29 25.77
N PRO A 311 -23.16 10.60 26.90
CA PRO A 311 -23.16 11.24 28.22
C PRO A 311 -21.85 11.97 28.56
N GLU A 312 -21.96 13.04 29.35
CA GLU A 312 -20.80 13.75 29.89
C GLU A 312 -19.88 12.79 30.68
N ASN A 313 -18.57 12.81 30.40
CA ASN A 313 -17.54 11.91 30.95
C ASN A 313 -17.54 10.47 30.43
N THR A 314 -18.02 10.26 29.21
CA THR A 314 -17.87 8.99 28.49
C THR A 314 -16.41 8.50 28.45
N THR A 315 -16.21 7.20 28.70
CA THR A 315 -14.95 6.51 28.50
C THR A 315 -15.05 5.54 27.32
N PHE A 316 -14.08 5.58 26.41
CA PHE A 316 -14.02 4.70 25.23
C PHE A 316 -13.06 3.51 25.41
N TRP A 317 -12.35 3.43 26.53
CA TRP A 317 -11.43 2.34 26.80
C TRP A 317 -11.53 1.85 28.24
N THR A 318 -11.27 0.56 28.42
CA THR A 318 -11.14 -0.06 29.74
C THR A 318 -9.89 0.46 30.47
N SER A 319 -9.74 0.09 31.75
CA SER A 319 -8.52 0.36 32.51
C SER A 319 -7.28 -0.28 31.88
N ASP A 320 -7.47 -1.43 31.23
CA ASP A 320 -6.41 -2.21 30.58
C ASP A 320 -6.10 -1.69 29.17
N GLY A 321 -6.91 -0.76 28.65
CA GLY A 321 -6.68 -0.08 27.38
C GLY A 321 -7.47 -0.61 26.18
N ASP A 322 -8.28 -1.67 26.37
CA ASP A 322 -9.14 -2.23 25.32
C ASP A 322 -10.26 -1.25 24.93
N PHE A 323 -10.59 -1.16 23.65
CA PHE A 323 -11.70 -0.33 23.18
C PHE A 323 -13.04 -0.87 23.65
N ARG A 324 -13.78 0.01 24.34
CA ARG A 324 -15.10 -0.23 24.91
C ARG A 324 -15.85 1.09 25.10
N ALA A 325 -16.75 1.38 24.18
CA ALA A 325 -17.72 2.46 24.30
C ALA A 325 -19.09 1.86 24.63
N SER A 326 -19.60 2.09 25.83
CA SER A 326 -20.87 1.52 26.29
C SER A 326 -21.70 2.59 26.96
N PHE A 327 -22.90 2.79 26.43
CA PHE A 327 -23.92 3.74 26.88
C PHE A 327 -25.17 2.98 27.33
N GLU A 328 -26.19 3.72 27.77
CA GLU A 328 -27.47 3.15 28.22
C GLU A 328 -28.14 2.29 27.14
N ASP A 329 -28.09 2.75 25.88
CA ASP A 329 -28.85 2.22 24.77
C ASP A 329 -28.02 1.85 23.54
N TYR A 330 -26.69 1.98 23.63
CA TYR A 330 -25.76 1.70 22.53
C TYR A 330 -24.42 1.21 23.06
N GLY A 331 -23.72 0.40 22.27
CA GLY A 331 -22.32 0.16 22.52
C GLY A 331 -21.54 -0.34 21.31
N MET A 332 -20.23 -0.16 21.37
CA MET A 332 -19.25 -0.73 20.46
C MET A 332 -17.99 -1.09 21.26
N GLU A 333 -17.58 -2.35 21.20
CA GLU A 333 -16.46 -2.87 21.99
C GLU A 333 -15.70 -3.97 21.26
N THR A 334 -14.42 -4.13 21.60
CA THR A 334 -13.62 -5.27 21.13
C THR A 334 -14.16 -6.59 21.69
N ILE A 335 -14.25 -7.62 20.85
CA ILE A 335 -14.78 -8.94 21.24
C ILE A 335 -13.86 -9.63 22.25
N ASP A 336 -12.55 -9.45 22.10
CA ASP A 336 -11.54 -9.95 23.03
C ASP A 336 -10.30 -9.05 23.11
N LYS A 337 -9.25 -9.54 23.76
CA LYS A 337 -7.99 -8.81 23.99
C LYS A 337 -7.18 -8.54 22.71
N ASN A 338 -7.48 -9.21 21.60
CA ASN A 338 -6.92 -8.88 20.30
C ASN A 338 -7.83 -7.84 19.61
N PRO A 339 -7.42 -6.56 19.54
CA PRO A 339 -8.28 -5.51 18.96
C PRO A 339 -8.59 -5.75 17.48
N LEU A 340 -7.83 -6.62 16.80
CA LEU A 340 -8.04 -6.95 15.38
C LEU A 340 -8.78 -8.27 15.16
N HIS A 341 -9.32 -8.89 16.22
CA HIS A 341 -10.17 -10.06 16.05
C HIS A 341 -11.59 -9.67 15.60
N GLY A 342 -12.16 -8.61 16.18
CA GLY A 342 -13.49 -8.15 15.84
C GLY A 342 -14.09 -7.19 16.85
N LEU A 343 -15.27 -6.68 16.51
CA LEU A 343 -16.06 -5.77 17.32
C LEU A 343 -17.45 -6.33 17.57
N ARG A 344 -17.98 -6.11 18.77
CA ARG A 344 -19.40 -6.23 19.06
C ARG A 344 -20.02 -4.84 19.00
N THR A 345 -21.20 -4.72 18.41
CA THR A 345 -21.99 -3.49 18.47
C THR A 345 -23.46 -3.81 18.74
N TYR A 346 -24.10 -2.96 19.53
CA TYR A 346 -25.49 -3.12 19.90
C TYR A 346 -26.22 -1.78 20.03
N SER A 347 -27.54 -1.81 19.84
CA SER A 347 -28.47 -0.73 20.14
C SER A 347 -29.76 -1.30 20.72
N SER A 348 -30.35 -0.59 21.69
CA SER A 348 -31.66 -0.91 22.26
C SER A 348 -32.70 0.19 21.99
N VAL A 349 -32.43 1.11 21.07
CA VAL A 349 -33.37 2.17 20.67
C VAL A 349 -34.51 1.55 19.87
N GLU A 350 -35.76 1.87 20.24
CA GLU A 350 -36.96 1.33 19.60
C GLU A 350 -36.91 1.49 18.07
N ASN A 351 -37.17 0.39 17.34
CA ASN A 351 -37.10 0.25 15.88
C ASN A 351 -35.68 0.28 15.28
N VAL A 352 -34.64 0.43 16.07
CA VAL A 352 -33.23 0.33 15.68
C VAL A 352 -32.49 -0.65 16.61
N GLU A 353 -33.18 -1.68 17.11
CA GLU A 353 -32.57 -2.65 18.02
C GLU A 353 -31.71 -3.66 17.27
N PHE A 354 -30.44 -3.80 17.66
CA PHE A 354 -29.53 -4.83 17.17
C PHE A 354 -28.51 -5.22 18.23
N ASP A 355 -27.95 -6.42 18.11
CA ASP A 355 -26.82 -6.91 18.89
C ASP A 355 -26.11 -7.96 18.03
N PHE A 356 -24.95 -7.60 17.50
CA PHE A 356 -24.18 -8.50 16.66
C PHE A 356 -22.67 -8.33 16.84
N ASP A 357 -21.99 -9.45 16.66
CA ASP A 357 -20.54 -9.57 16.59
C ASP A 357 -20.10 -9.51 15.13
N PHE A 358 -19.00 -8.82 14.91
CA PHE A 358 -18.36 -8.62 13.63
C PHE A 358 -16.90 -9.04 13.71
N TYR A 359 -16.59 -10.21 13.15
CA TYR A 359 -15.23 -10.78 13.15
C TYR A 359 -14.46 -10.35 11.91
N PHE A 360 -13.24 -9.85 12.06
CA PHE A 360 -12.45 -9.36 10.95
C PHE A 360 -11.90 -10.53 10.12
N THR A 361 -12.55 -10.82 8.99
CA THR A 361 -12.23 -12.01 8.16
C THR A 361 -11.58 -11.70 6.81
N SER A 362 -11.55 -10.43 6.39
CA SER A 362 -10.89 -9.99 5.16
C SER A 362 -9.57 -9.30 5.45
N PRO A 363 -8.61 -9.31 4.49
CA PRO A 363 -7.42 -8.48 4.60
C PRO A 363 -7.79 -7.00 4.80
N ILE A 364 -7.07 -6.32 5.68
CA ILE A 364 -7.22 -4.90 5.94
C ILE A 364 -7.00 -4.11 4.65
N LEU A 365 -7.80 -3.07 4.43
CA LEU A 365 -7.63 -2.08 3.38
C LEU A 365 -6.99 -0.82 3.99
N LEU A 366 -5.77 -0.50 3.59
CA LEU A 366 -5.12 0.75 3.98
C LEU A 366 -5.45 1.84 2.97
N ASN A 367 -6.26 2.81 3.36
CA ASN A 367 -6.64 3.89 2.47
C ASN A 367 -5.43 4.77 2.13
N ALA A 368 -5.36 5.23 0.88
CA ALA A 368 -4.18 5.93 0.34
C ALA A 368 -2.86 5.12 0.45
N ALA A 369 -2.95 3.79 0.41
CA ALA A 369 -1.86 2.79 0.48
C ALA A 369 -1.10 2.71 1.82
N LEU A 370 -0.92 3.84 2.51
CA LEU A 370 -0.22 3.92 3.79
C LEU A 370 -1.17 3.98 4.99
N GLY A 371 -2.47 4.06 4.74
CA GLY A 371 -3.46 4.35 5.79
C GLY A 371 -3.30 5.76 6.35
N SER A 372 -2.66 6.67 5.62
CA SER A 372 -2.42 8.04 6.07
C SER A 372 -2.35 9.01 4.90
N TYR A 373 -2.99 10.17 5.02
CA TYR A 373 -2.99 11.22 4.01
C TYR A 373 -3.12 12.61 4.65
N GLN A 374 -2.68 13.65 3.95
CA GLN A 374 -2.87 15.03 4.40
C GLN A 374 -4.34 15.39 4.31
N VAL A 375 -4.88 15.96 5.38
CA VAL A 375 -6.27 16.40 5.47
C VAL A 375 -6.38 17.56 6.45
N GLY A 376 -7.11 18.61 6.08
CA GLY A 376 -7.49 19.68 7.02
C GLY A 376 -6.31 20.49 7.55
N GLY A 377 -5.15 20.43 6.89
CA GLY A 377 -3.89 21.03 7.34
C GLY A 377 -3.05 20.18 8.28
N GLY A 378 -3.48 18.94 8.56
CA GLY A 378 -2.73 17.96 9.35
C GLY A 378 -2.68 16.59 8.68
N LEU A 379 -2.39 15.56 9.48
CA LEU A 379 -2.32 14.17 9.03
C LEU A 379 -3.56 13.43 9.54
N GLY A 380 -4.30 12.81 8.63
CA GLY A 380 -5.36 11.88 8.93
C GLY A 380 -4.91 10.45 8.63
N TRP A 381 -5.52 9.50 9.32
CA TRP A 381 -5.29 8.08 9.16
C TRP A 381 -6.60 7.36 8.94
N GLU A 382 -6.57 6.34 8.08
CA GLU A 382 -7.75 5.57 7.73
C GLU A 382 -7.39 4.14 7.35
N TRP A 383 -8.11 3.20 7.93
CA TRP A 383 -8.05 1.80 7.52
C TRP A 383 -9.41 1.15 7.67
N SER A 384 -9.63 0.10 6.89
CA SER A 384 -10.92 -0.58 6.84
C SER A 384 -10.77 -2.09 6.84
N VAL A 385 -11.83 -2.79 7.26
CA VAL A 385 -12.02 -4.23 7.07
C VAL A 385 -13.21 -4.40 6.12
N PRO A 386 -12.95 -4.63 4.82
CA PRO A 386 -14.01 -4.66 3.82
C PRO A 386 -15.08 -5.74 4.01
N ARG A 387 -14.72 -6.88 4.60
CA ARG A 387 -15.65 -7.97 4.90
C ARG A 387 -15.27 -8.67 6.20
N GLY A 388 -16.12 -8.58 7.19
CA GLY A 388 -16.08 -9.45 8.37
C GLY A 388 -17.34 -10.27 8.55
N ARG A 389 -17.19 -11.45 9.14
CA ARG A 389 -18.30 -12.36 9.44
C ARG A 389 -19.18 -11.72 10.50
N THR A 390 -20.47 -11.56 10.19
CA THR A 390 -21.44 -10.93 11.09
C THR A 390 -22.41 -11.97 11.63
N GLU A 391 -22.55 -12.05 12.95
CA GLU A 391 -23.51 -12.95 13.61
C GLU A 391 -24.20 -12.26 14.78
N GLY A 392 -25.46 -12.61 15.04
CA GLY A 392 -26.26 -11.95 16.06
C GLY A 392 -27.72 -11.80 15.63
N SER A 393 -28.37 -10.75 16.10
CA SER A 393 -29.78 -10.51 15.78
C SER A 393 -30.15 -9.05 15.88
N PHE A 394 -31.29 -8.70 15.30
CA PHE A 394 -31.88 -7.37 15.34
C PHE A 394 -33.40 -7.48 15.44
N LYS A 395 -34.09 -6.36 15.64
CA LYS A 395 -35.55 -6.32 15.56
C LYS A 395 -36.03 -5.43 14.43
N VAL A 396 -37.08 -5.90 13.77
CA VAL A 396 -37.86 -5.12 12.81
C VAL A 396 -39.32 -5.31 13.14
N ASN A 397 -40.07 -4.20 13.25
CA ASN A 397 -41.48 -4.21 13.66
C ASN A 397 -41.71 -5.00 14.97
N GLY A 398 -40.82 -4.83 15.94
CA GLY A 398 -40.87 -5.49 17.26
C GLY A 398 -40.56 -7.00 17.25
N LYS A 399 -40.24 -7.61 16.09
CA LYS A 399 -39.92 -9.03 15.98
C LYS A 399 -38.41 -9.24 15.86
N LYS A 400 -37.88 -10.19 16.62
CA LYS A 400 -36.49 -10.63 16.49
C LYS A 400 -36.27 -11.31 15.14
N VAL A 401 -35.19 -10.92 14.45
CA VAL A 401 -34.68 -11.53 13.24
C VAL A 401 -33.23 -11.92 13.50
N ASP A 402 -32.90 -13.19 13.27
CA ASP A 402 -31.52 -13.66 13.41
C ASP A 402 -30.75 -13.40 12.11
N ILE A 403 -29.48 -13.00 12.23
CA ILE A 403 -28.59 -12.80 11.08
C ILE A 403 -28.19 -14.16 10.53
N VAL A 404 -28.24 -14.35 9.21
CA VAL A 404 -27.71 -15.55 8.53
C VAL A 404 -26.25 -15.28 8.15
N PRO A 405 -25.25 -15.80 8.92
CA PRO A 405 -23.86 -15.35 8.80
C PRO A 405 -23.22 -15.69 7.46
N GLU A 406 -23.63 -16.78 6.82
CA GLU A 406 -23.06 -17.23 5.54
C GLU A 406 -23.46 -16.33 4.35
N LYS A 407 -24.48 -15.48 4.55
CA LYS A 407 -25.00 -14.54 3.55
C LYS A 407 -24.87 -13.08 3.99
N SER A 408 -24.25 -12.85 5.14
CA SER A 408 -24.14 -11.53 5.76
C SER A 408 -22.68 -11.18 6.01
N PHE A 409 -22.38 -9.89 5.95
CA PHE A 409 -21.07 -9.38 6.34
C PHE A 409 -21.19 -7.90 6.67
N ALA A 410 -20.19 -7.35 7.34
CA ALA A 410 -20.07 -5.90 7.49
C ALA A 410 -18.74 -5.37 6.96
N TRP A 411 -18.74 -4.07 6.68
CA TRP A 411 -17.57 -3.26 6.45
C TRP A 411 -17.29 -2.45 7.71
N TYR A 412 -16.07 -2.52 8.23
CA TYR A 412 -15.63 -1.65 9.33
C TYR A 412 -14.63 -0.62 8.81
N ASP A 413 -14.75 0.63 9.27
CA ASP A 413 -13.87 1.73 8.92
C ASP A 413 -13.45 2.50 10.19
N ARG A 414 -12.17 2.87 10.25
CA ARG A 414 -11.54 3.46 11.44
C ARG A 414 -10.68 4.66 11.04
N GLN A 415 -11.23 5.85 11.24
CA GLN A 415 -10.61 7.13 10.87
C GLN A 415 -10.18 7.94 12.09
N PHE A 416 -8.97 8.50 12.10
CA PHE A 416 -8.52 9.38 13.19
C PHE A 416 -7.47 10.39 12.74
N GLY A 417 -7.13 11.32 13.62
CA GLY A 417 -6.26 12.45 13.32
C GLY A 417 -7.05 13.66 12.85
N SER A 418 -6.46 14.44 11.94
CA SER A 418 -7.13 15.64 11.42
C SER A 418 -8.36 15.29 10.60
N LEU A 419 -9.42 16.08 10.76
CA LEU A 419 -10.72 15.88 10.12
C LEU A 419 -10.88 16.73 8.84
N GLN A 420 -11.69 16.25 7.90
CA GLN A 420 -12.12 17.03 6.73
C GLN A 420 -13.27 17.98 7.13
N ASP A 421 -13.35 19.15 6.48
CA ASP A 421 -14.53 20.01 6.61
C ASP A 421 -15.74 19.44 5.87
N SER A 422 -15.55 18.99 4.64
CA SER A 422 -16.62 18.40 3.84
C SER A 422 -16.04 17.36 2.93
N PHE A 423 -16.67 16.20 2.89
CA PHE A 423 -16.17 15.06 2.14
C PHE A 423 -17.30 14.21 1.57
N ASP A 424 -16.97 13.51 0.51
CA ASP A 424 -17.67 12.33 0.01
C ASP A 424 -16.76 11.11 0.26
N TRP A 425 -17.25 10.16 1.05
CA TRP A 425 -16.66 8.84 1.21
C TRP A 425 -17.62 7.81 0.64
N ILE A 426 -17.13 6.95 -0.26
CA ILE A 426 -17.97 5.92 -0.89
C ILE A 426 -17.22 4.60 -0.85
N MET A 427 -17.80 3.59 -0.20
CA MET A 427 -17.31 2.22 -0.24
C MET A 427 -18.24 1.37 -1.09
N LEU A 428 -17.69 0.54 -1.97
CA LEU A 428 -18.42 -0.24 -2.97
C LEU A 428 -17.88 -1.67 -3.02
N HIS A 429 -18.81 -2.61 -3.16
CA HIS A 429 -18.60 -3.99 -3.57
C HIS A 429 -19.16 -4.21 -4.97
N PHE A 430 -18.45 -4.98 -5.78
CA PHE A 430 -18.88 -5.33 -7.14
C PHE A 430 -19.18 -6.83 -7.25
N GLU A 431 -20.16 -7.16 -8.10
CA GLU A 431 -20.37 -8.52 -8.57
C GLU A 431 -19.17 -8.98 -9.42
N GLU A 432 -18.93 -10.30 -9.47
CA GLU A 432 -17.89 -10.88 -10.30
C GLU A 432 -18.12 -10.54 -11.79
N SER A 433 -17.03 -10.22 -12.49
CA SER A 433 -17.06 -9.80 -13.89
C SER A 433 -15.79 -10.24 -14.61
N GLU A 434 -15.91 -10.49 -15.91
CA GLU A 434 -14.77 -10.82 -16.78
C GLU A 434 -13.90 -9.61 -17.12
N TRP A 435 -14.43 -8.39 -17.00
CA TRP A 435 -13.74 -7.17 -17.42
C TRP A 435 -13.44 -6.20 -16.27
N LEU A 436 -14.19 -6.29 -15.16
CA LEU A 436 -13.96 -5.44 -14.00
C LEU A 436 -13.06 -6.18 -13.00
N ASP A 437 -11.77 -5.89 -13.07
CA ASP A 437 -10.73 -6.55 -12.29
C ASP A 437 -10.67 -6.11 -10.81
N ILE A 438 -11.73 -5.49 -10.28
CA ILE A 438 -11.82 -5.04 -8.88
C ILE A 438 -13.02 -5.65 -8.17
N SER A 439 -12.83 -5.97 -6.89
CA SER A 439 -13.88 -6.52 -6.01
C SER A 439 -14.43 -5.48 -5.03
N ILE A 440 -13.60 -4.51 -4.64
CA ILE A 440 -13.98 -3.39 -3.78
C ILE A 440 -13.33 -2.09 -4.23
N MET A 441 -14.00 -0.99 -3.92
CA MET A 441 -13.49 0.38 -4.08
C MET A 441 -13.86 1.20 -2.85
N CYS A 442 -12.90 1.93 -2.29
CA CYS A 442 -13.11 2.95 -1.26
C CYS A 442 -12.65 4.30 -1.84
N ALA A 443 -13.62 5.10 -2.28
CA ALA A 443 -13.40 6.41 -2.90
C ALA A 443 -13.53 7.52 -1.86
N TRP A 444 -12.64 8.50 -1.98
CA TRP A 444 -12.61 9.70 -1.15
C TRP A 444 -12.59 10.93 -2.02
N LYS A 445 -13.30 11.97 -1.60
CA LYS A 445 -13.17 13.34 -2.10
C LYS A 445 -13.40 14.33 -0.97
N TRP A 446 -12.56 15.35 -0.91
CA TRP A 446 -12.77 16.50 -0.03
C TRP A 446 -12.11 17.75 -0.61
N GLU A 447 -12.45 18.91 -0.07
CA GLU A 447 -11.71 20.15 -0.31
C GLU A 447 -10.70 20.33 0.82
N ASP A 448 -9.40 20.32 0.50
CA ASP A 448 -8.37 20.53 1.51
C ASP A 448 -8.12 22.02 1.75
N ARG A 449 -8.08 22.42 3.02
CA ARG A 449 -7.82 23.81 3.45
C ARG A 449 -6.47 24.35 2.94
N VAL A 450 -5.49 23.49 2.67
CA VAL A 450 -4.11 23.90 2.34
C VAL A 450 -3.88 24.00 0.84
N ASP A 451 -4.22 22.96 0.08
CA ASP A 451 -3.86 22.85 -1.34
C ASP A 451 -4.99 22.36 -2.26
N GLY A 452 -6.24 22.53 -1.82
CA GLY A 452 -7.43 22.43 -2.66
C GLY A 452 -8.01 21.01 -2.79
N PRO A 453 -8.73 20.69 -3.89
CA PRO A 453 -9.53 19.48 -3.97
C PRO A 453 -8.66 18.23 -4.02
N LYS A 454 -9.04 17.23 -3.22
CA LYS A 454 -8.43 15.91 -3.18
C LYS A 454 -9.46 14.88 -3.59
N MET A 455 -9.02 13.91 -4.39
CA MET A 455 -9.84 12.75 -4.73
C MET A 455 -8.97 11.56 -5.13
N PHE A 456 -9.33 10.39 -4.63
CA PHE A 456 -8.69 9.12 -4.98
C PHE A 456 -9.63 7.96 -4.67
N ALA A 457 -9.31 6.77 -5.17
CA ALA A 457 -9.87 5.52 -4.66
C ALA A 457 -8.77 4.54 -4.28
N THR A 458 -9.00 3.81 -3.19
CA THR A 458 -8.27 2.57 -2.92
C THR A 458 -9.11 1.41 -3.47
N VAL A 459 -8.57 0.63 -4.39
CA VAL A 459 -9.25 -0.50 -5.03
C VAL A 459 -8.54 -1.81 -4.72
N ARG A 460 -9.28 -2.91 -4.60
CA ARG A 460 -8.71 -4.25 -4.47
C ARG A 460 -9.03 -5.08 -5.69
N SER A 461 -7.99 -5.66 -6.28
CA SER A 461 -8.16 -6.53 -7.45
C SER A 461 -8.91 -7.81 -7.11
N SER A 462 -9.90 -8.17 -7.93
CA SER A 462 -10.59 -9.47 -7.85
C SER A 462 -9.67 -10.64 -8.25
N LEU A 463 -8.65 -10.38 -9.09
CA LEU A 463 -7.76 -11.41 -9.64
C LEU A 463 -6.73 -11.92 -8.63
N ASN A 464 -6.17 -11.03 -7.80
CA ASN A 464 -5.05 -11.35 -6.93
C ASN A 464 -5.15 -10.76 -5.51
N GLY A 465 -6.24 -10.06 -5.19
CA GLY A 465 -6.45 -9.46 -3.87
C GLY A 465 -5.51 -8.30 -3.54
N ARG A 466 -4.73 -7.77 -4.50
CA ARG A 466 -3.83 -6.62 -4.26
C ARG A 466 -4.60 -5.32 -4.22
N ASP A 467 -4.18 -4.47 -3.29
CA ASP A 467 -4.69 -3.11 -3.16
C ASP A 467 -3.88 -2.14 -4.03
N SER A 468 -4.54 -1.13 -4.58
CA SER A 468 -3.92 -0.07 -5.35
C SER A 468 -4.66 1.24 -5.15
N VAL A 469 -3.92 2.35 -5.16
CA VAL A 469 -4.49 3.69 -5.09
C VAL A 469 -4.53 4.25 -6.51
N VAL A 470 -5.72 4.64 -6.93
CA VAL A 470 -5.98 5.11 -8.29
C VAL A 470 -6.55 6.52 -8.27
N PRO A 471 -6.18 7.38 -9.23
CA PRO A 471 -6.85 8.65 -9.42
C PRO A 471 -8.25 8.39 -10.00
N ILE A 472 -9.23 9.14 -9.49
CA ILE A 472 -10.61 9.10 -9.97
C ILE A 472 -11.11 10.53 -10.15
N ASN A 473 -12.21 10.70 -10.87
CA ASN A 473 -13.00 11.92 -10.83
C ASN A 473 -14.37 11.61 -10.21
N LEU A 474 -14.56 12.02 -8.96
CA LEU A 474 -15.79 11.83 -8.21
C LEU A 474 -16.64 13.11 -8.24
N THR A 475 -17.84 13.02 -8.79
CA THR A 475 -18.81 14.12 -8.84
C THR A 475 -20.11 13.71 -8.16
N ALA A 476 -20.68 14.62 -7.38
CA ALA A 476 -22.00 14.47 -6.80
C ALA A 476 -23.01 15.25 -7.64
N SER A 477 -24.21 14.73 -7.81
CA SER A 477 -25.26 15.38 -8.58
C SER A 477 -25.73 16.66 -7.89
N THR A 478 -25.86 17.74 -8.66
CA THR A 478 -26.41 19.03 -8.19
C THR A 478 -27.88 19.21 -8.57
N THR A 479 -28.45 18.27 -9.32
CA THR A 479 -29.84 18.34 -9.79
C THR A 479 -30.71 17.23 -9.20
N ASN A 480 -30.12 16.07 -8.90
CA ASN A 480 -30.77 14.99 -8.19
C ASN A 480 -30.41 15.07 -6.71
N VAL A 481 -31.11 15.93 -5.99
CA VAL A 481 -30.89 16.22 -4.57
C VAL A 481 -32.16 15.96 -3.77
N TRP A 482 -31.99 15.52 -2.53
CA TRP A 482 -33.03 15.53 -1.50
C TRP A 482 -32.79 16.71 -0.57
N ILE A 483 -33.86 17.36 -0.14
CA ILE A 483 -33.79 18.48 0.80
C ILE A 483 -34.29 17.96 2.14
N SER A 484 -33.45 18.05 3.18
CA SER A 484 -33.88 17.70 4.53
C SER A 484 -35.02 18.64 4.94
N PRO A 485 -36.19 18.10 5.35
CA PRO A 485 -37.30 18.92 5.80
C PRO A 485 -36.99 19.63 7.12
N ASP A 486 -36.06 19.10 7.91
CA ASP A 486 -35.72 19.61 9.24
C ASP A 486 -34.60 20.67 9.18
N THR A 487 -33.57 20.44 8.38
CA THR A 487 -32.41 21.36 8.26
C THR A 487 -32.45 22.27 7.03
N GLY A 488 -33.21 21.91 6.00
CA GLY A 488 -33.21 22.60 4.71
C GLY A 488 -31.96 22.34 3.85
N LEU A 489 -31.02 21.51 4.30
CA LEU A 489 -29.81 21.18 3.56
C LEU A 489 -30.10 20.24 2.39
N GLU A 490 -29.42 20.49 1.26
CA GLU A 490 -29.51 19.63 0.08
C GLU A 490 -28.50 18.48 0.16
N TYR A 491 -28.92 17.26 -0.17
CA TYR A 491 -28.07 16.08 -0.21
C TYR A 491 -28.18 15.39 -1.57
N PRO A 492 -27.07 15.20 -2.29
CA PRO A 492 -27.07 14.46 -3.56
C PRO A 492 -27.58 13.05 -3.35
N GLN A 493 -28.36 12.55 -4.30
CA GLN A 493 -28.86 11.17 -4.31
C GLN A 493 -28.15 10.30 -5.35
N GLU A 494 -27.19 10.89 -6.03
CA GLU A 494 -26.45 10.28 -7.13
C GLU A 494 -25.02 10.84 -7.18
N TRP A 495 -24.07 9.94 -7.41
CA TRP A 495 -22.66 10.25 -7.63
C TRP A 495 -22.17 9.53 -8.88
N THR A 496 -21.23 10.16 -9.58
CA THR A 496 -20.53 9.56 -10.72
C THR A 496 -19.04 9.49 -10.40
N ILE A 497 -18.46 8.30 -10.55
CA ILE A 497 -17.01 8.09 -10.48
C ILE A 497 -16.54 7.76 -11.89
N GLN A 498 -15.70 8.62 -12.47
CA GLN A 498 -14.98 8.31 -13.70
C GLN A 498 -13.60 7.76 -13.34
N TRP A 499 -13.27 6.60 -13.88
CA TRP A 499 -11.96 5.98 -13.73
C TRP A 499 -11.53 5.33 -15.04
N GLU A 500 -10.48 5.87 -15.65
CA GLU A 500 -10.01 5.47 -16.99
C GLU A 500 -11.12 5.57 -18.05
N ASP A 501 -11.50 4.44 -18.67
CA ASP A 501 -12.58 4.34 -19.64
C ASP A 501 -13.88 3.78 -19.05
N MET A 502 -13.97 3.76 -17.71
CA MET A 502 -15.10 3.25 -16.95
C MET A 502 -15.84 4.39 -16.25
N GLU A 503 -17.16 4.26 -16.21
CA GLU A 503 -18.06 5.12 -15.44
C GLU A 503 -18.80 4.27 -14.41
N LEU A 504 -18.75 4.70 -13.15
CA LEU A 504 -19.53 4.11 -12.07
C LEU A 504 -20.62 5.09 -11.64
N LEU A 505 -21.86 4.67 -11.80
CA LEU A 505 -23.03 5.43 -11.39
C LEU A 505 -23.54 4.90 -10.05
N VAL A 506 -23.33 5.68 -9.00
CA VAL A 506 -23.72 5.35 -7.63
C VAL A 506 -25.02 6.08 -7.30
N LYS A 507 -26.04 5.34 -6.85
CA LYS A 507 -27.37 5.90 -6.55
C LYS A 507 -27.88 5.43 -5.20
N SER A 508 -28.44 6.36 -4.46
CA SER A 508 -29.24 6.04 -3.30
C SER A 508 -30.58 5.43 -3.74
N PRO A 509 -31.04 4.32 -3.15
CA PRO A 509 -32.39 3.79 -3.42
C PRO A 509 -33.49 4.62 -2.75
N ARG A 510 -33.14 5.50 -1.80
CA ARG A 510 -34.08 6.32 -1.05
C ARG A 510 -33.49 7.69 -0.66
N PRO A 511 -34.28 8.76 -0.61
CA PRO A 511 -33.73 10.10 -0.51
C PRO A 511 -33.31 10.53 0.92
N ASP A 512 -33.94 9.98 1.94
CA ASP A 512 -33.94 10.45 3.33
C ASP A 512 -33.00 9.68 4.26
N GLN A 513 -31.90 9.12 3.75
CA GLN A 513 -30.91 8.38 4.56
C GLN A 513 -30.03 9.29 5.44
N VAL A 514 -30.30 10.60 5.48
CA VAL A 514 -29.56 11.54 6.33
C VAL A 514 -29.73 11.21 7.79
N ILE A 515 -28.63 11.07 8.51
CA ILE A 515 -28.64 11.06 9.97
C ILE A 515 -28.42 12.50 10.42
N GLU A 516 -29.49 13.11 10.90
CA GLU A 516 -29.48 14.50 11.33
C GLU A 516 -28.80 14.61 12.68
N ALA A 517 -27.77 15.45 12.73
CA ALA A 517 -27.03 15.69 13.96
C ALA A 517 -27.86 16.61 14.86
N ASP A 518 -27.83 16.34 16.16
CA ASP A 518 -28.35 17.27 17.15
C ASP A 518 -27.53 18.59 17.09
N GLU A 519 -28.22 19.74 17.17
CA GLU A 519 -27.63 21.09 17.04
C GLU A 519 -26.47 21.31 18.03
N ASP A 520 -26.50 20.61 19.17
CA ASP A 520 -25.55 20.75 20.26
C ASP A 520 -24.31 19.84 20.16
N THR A 521 -24.18 19.05 19.09
CA THR A 521 -23.10 18.06 18.91
C THR A 521 -21.77 18.68 18.49
N GLY A 522 -21.81 19.80 17.75
CA GLY A 522 -20.67 20.36 17.02
C GLY A 522 -20.30 19.60 15.75
N PHE A 523 -20.99 18.51 15.41
CA PHE A 523 -20.82 17.75 14.18
C PHE A 523 -21.97 18.03 13.20
N PRO A 524 -21.69 18.22 11.90
CA PRO A 524 -22.76 18.47 10.92
C PRO A 524 -23.62 17.24 10.65
N SER A 525 -24.86 17.48 10.20
CA SER A 525 -25.75 16.44 9.68
C SER A 525 -25.15 15.74 8.47
N GLN A 526 -25.33 14.43 8.41
CA GLN A 526 -24.56 13.59 7.51
C GLN A 526 -25.46 12.68 6.69
N PHE A 527 -25.30 12.67 5.37
CA PHE A 527 -25.94 11.64 4.54
C PHE A 527 -25.12 10.37 4.66
N SER A 528 -25.64 9.37 5.36
CA SER A 528 -24.97 8.08 5.48
C SER A 528 -25.93 6.94 5.20
N GLY A 529 -25.69 6.20 4.12
CA GLY A 529 -26.70 5.26 3.65
C GLY A 529 -26.25 4.28 2.59
N TYR A 530 -27.09 3.27 2.40
CA TYR A 530 -26.90 2.25 1.38
C TYR A 530 -27.00 2.87 -0.02
N VAL A 531 -26.15 2.41 -0.93
CA VAL A 531 -26.18 2.79 -2.35
C VAL A 531 -26.06 1.56 -3.24
N ASN A 532 -26.66 1.65 -4.42
CA ASN A 532 -26.39 0.75 -5.53
C ASN A 532 -25.37 1.38 -6.47
N VAL A 533 -24.51 0.59 -7.09
CA VAL A 533 -23.61 1.04 -8.15
C VAL A 533 -23.82 0.25 -9.43
N LEU A 534 -23.75 0.95 -10.56
CA LEU A 534 -23.65 0.35 -11.88
C LEU A 534 -22.35 0.80 -12.54
N ALA A 535 -21.40 -0.11 -12.70
CA ALA A 535 -20.16 0.12 -13.43
C ALA A 535 -20.38 -0.19 -14.92
N THR A 536 -19.96 0.74 -15.78
CA THR A 536 -20.13 0.65 -17.23
C THR A 536 -18.82 0.95 -17.96
N LYS A 537 -18.61 0.24 -19.07
CA LYS A 537 -17.48 0.42 -19.98
C LYS A 537 -17.96 0.15 -21.39
N ALA A 538 -17.52 0.94 -22.37
CA ALA A 538 -17.98 0.81 -23.74
C ALA A 538 -17.72 -0.61 -24.29
N GLY A 539 -18.76 -1.23 -24.84
CA GLY A 539 -18.68 -2.60 -25.39
C GLY A 539 -18.69 -3.73 -24.35
N CYS A 540 -18.83 -3.41 -23.05
CA CYS A 540 -18.89 -4.39 -21.96
C CYS A 540 -20.30 -4.46 -21.36
N VAL A 541 -20.66 -5.61 -20.78
CA VAL A 541 -21.91 -5.75 -20.01
C VAL A 541 -21.77 -4.98 -18.69
N PRO A 542 -22.75 -4.13 -18.30
CA PRO A 542 -22.70 -3.41 -17.04
C PRO A 542 -22.58 -4.35 -15.83
N VAL A 543 -21.76 -3.97 -14.85
CA VAL A 543 -21.54 -4.73 -13.61
C VAL A 543 -22.27 -4.02 -12.48
N ARG A 544 -23.08 -4.78 -11.73
CA ARG A 544 -23.79 -4.23 -10.57
C ARG A 544 -22.93 -4.36 -9.32
N GLY A 545 -23.27 -3.54 -8.35
CA GLY A 545 -22.68 -3.57 -7.04
C GLY A 545 -23.53 -2.79 -6.05
N PHE A 546 -23.05 -2.73 -4.83
CA PHE A 546 -23.69 -2.02 -3.74
C PHE A 546 -22.65 -1.55 -2.75
N GLY A 547 -23.05 -0.72 -1.79
CA GLY A 547 -22.13 -0.20 -0.82
C GLY A 547 -22.78 0.80 0.12
N ALA A 548 -21.96 1.66 0.70
CA ALA A 548 -22.41 2.81 1.47
C ALA A 548 -21.72 4.08 0.99
N VAL A 549 -22.42 5.19 1.15
CA VAL A 549 -21.87 6.52 1.02
C VAL A 549 -22.00 7.22 2.35
N ASP A 550 -21.01 8.04 2.65
CA ASP A 550 -21.05 9.01 3.72
C ASP A 550 -20.68 10.37 3.16
N ARG A 551 -21.58 11.34 3.33
CA ARG A 551 -21.38 12.71 2.87
C ARG A 551 -21.62 13.68 4.00
N MET A 552 -20.55 14.37 4.35
CA MET A 552 -20.55 15.45 5.31
C MET A 552 -20.59 16.80 4.56
N LYS A 553 -21.53 17.67 4.94
CA LYS A 553 -21.60 19.06 4.47
C LYS A 553 -21.44 20.00 5.66
N ILE A 554 -20.52 20.95 5.57
CA ILE A 554 -20.45 22.11 6.45
C ILE A 554 -20.87 23.31 5.60
N GLU A 555 -22.13 23.76 5.81
CA GLU A 555 -22.83 24.88 5.15
C GLU A 555 -23.32 24.69 3.70
#